data_AF-A0A2M9EZD1-F1
#
_entry.id   AF-A0A2M9EZD1-F1
#
_cell.length_a   1.000
_cell.length_b   1.000
_cell.length_c   1.000
_cell.angle_alpha   90.00
_cell.angle_beta   90.00
_cell.angle_gamma   90.00
#
_symmetry.space_group_name_H-M   'P 1'
#
loop_
_entity.id
_entity.type
_entity.pdbx_description
1 polymer ?
#
loop_
_entity_poly.entity_id
_entity_poly.type
_entity_poly.pdbx_seq_one_letter_code
_entity_poly.pdbx_strand_id
1 'polypeptide(L)'
;MKKWFLAIPVFAVGLAALSWVSERDERAMAAILNAVPSIDSIHVIDAATGKEIQSFTNQDANFSELVSVYQFPYEVADSSMDELFDAQPIAYLKYQSGSEVRYEATLYGGTVEDEKRLAASNVDAAQADAVTYSYSYIPEGSEVTYYLGQEELGHIFGVGEEHVKLIDSIVTP
;
A
#
# COMPACT_ATOMS: atom_id res chain seq x y z
N MET A 1 27.27 23.37 34.21
CA MET A 1 27.57 22.85 32.86
C MET A 1 27.53 21.31 32.81
N LYS A 2 26.43 20.66 33.24
CA LYS A 2 26.32 19.17 33.26
C LYS A 2 25.10 18.61 32.53
N LYS A 3 24.20 19.48 32.01
CA LYS A 3 22.95 19.05 31.34
C LYS A 3 23.09 18.80 29.84
N TRP A 4 24.19 19.24 29.20
CA TRP A 4 24.39 19.11 27.76
C TRP A 4 25.13 17.83 27.34
N PHE A 5 25.83 17.16 28.28
CA PHE A 5 26.55 15.91 28.01
C PHE A 5 25.62 14.70 27.78
N LEU A 6 24.36 14.78 28.22
CA LEU A 6 23.33 13.77 27.95
C LEU A 6 22.53 14.06 26.67
N ALA A 7 22.44 15.33 26.26
CA ALA A 7 21.67 15.72 25.08
C ALA A 7 22.34 15.24 23.77
N ILE A 8 23.67 15.35 23.69
CA ILE A 8 24.45 14.99 22.49
C ILE A 8 24.32 13.50 22.11
N PRO A 9 24.51 12.51 23.02
CA PRO A 9 24.34 11.11 22.67
C PRO A 9 22.88 10.74 22.37
N VAL A 10 21.90 11.37 23.04
CA VAL A 10 20.47 11.15 22.72
C VAL A 10 20.13 11.67 21.32
N PHE A 11 20.67 12.83 20.93
CA PHE A 11 20.50 13.38 19.58
C PHE A 11 21.16 12.51 18.51
N ALA A 12 22.36 12.00 18.79
CA ALA A 12 23.08 11.11 17.88
C ALA A 12 22.38 9.75 17.69
N VAL A 13 21.85 9.17 18.77
CA VAL A 13 21.04 7.94 18.70
C VAL A 13 19.73 8.20 17.96
N GLY A 14 19.07 9.34 18.18
CA GLY A 14 17.88 9.74 17.44
C GLY A 14 18.15 9.88 15.93
N LEU A 15 19.23 10.56 15.55
CA LEU A 15 19.62 10.71 14.13
C LEU A 15 20.00 9.37 13.48
N ALA A 16 20.72 8.51 14.20
CA ALA A 16 21.09 7.17 13.70
C ALA A 16 19.87 6.25 13.55
N ALA A 17 18.89 6.35 14.46
CA ALA A 17 17.63 5.62 14.36
C ALA A 17 16.82 6.09 13.14
N LEU A 18 16.72 7.41 12.92
CA LEU A 18 16.02 7.97 11.75
C LEU A 18 16.67 7.57 10.44
N SER A 19 18.01 7.57 10.34
CA SER A 19 18.70 7.11 9.13
C SER A 19 18.52 5.61 8.87
N TRP A 20 18.45 4.79 9.92
CA TRP A 20 18.27 3.35 9.76
C TRP A 20 16.86 2.97 9.28
N VAL A 21 15.84 3.67 9.77
CA VAL A 21 14.44 3.51 9.30
C VAL A 21 14.35 3.91 7.82
N SER A 22 14.87 5.08 7.45
CA SER A 22 14.89 5.54 6.06
C SER A 22 15.60 4.56 5.12
N GLU A 23 16.75 4.00 5.51
CA GLU A 23 17.46 3.00 4.69
C GLU A 23 16.70 1.67 4.57
N ARG A 24 15.92 1.28 5.59
CA ARG A 24 15.10 0.06 5.55
C ARG A 24 13.97 0.22 4.53
N ASP A 25 13.27 1.34 4.59
CA ASP A 25 12.11 1.61 3.74
C ASP A 25 12.52 1.74 2.28
N GLU A 26 13.64 2.44 2.00
CA GLU A 26 14.23 2.51 0.67
C GLU A 26 14.61 1.14 0.10
N ARG A 27 15.21 0.26 0.92
CA ARG A 27 15.60 -1.09 0.48
C ARG A 27 14.40 -1.98 0.22
N ALA A 28 13.38 -1.91 1.07
CA ALA A 28 12.17 -2.71 0.88
C ALA A 28 11.40 -2.25 -0.37
N MET A 29 11.26 -0.93 -0.54
CA MET A 29 10.69 -0.34 -1.76
C MET A 29 11.46 -0.76 -3.01
N ALA A 30 12.80 -0.67 -2.97
CA ALA A 30 13.65 -1.13 -4.07
C ALA A 30 13.48 -2.63 -4.36
N ALA A 31 13.32 -3.47 -3.33
CA ALA A 31 13.08 -4.90 -3.52
C ALA A 31 11.77 -5.17 -4.26
N ILE A 32 10.70 -4.42 -3.94
CA ILE A 32 9.40 -4.56 -4.59
C ILE A 32 9.46 -4.07 -6.04
N LEU A 33 10.02 -2.88 -6.29
CA LEU A 33 10.20 -2.34 -7.64
C LEU A 33 11.05 -3.25 -8.53
N ASN A 34 12.09 -3.89 -7.96
CA ASN A 34 12.90 -4.87 -8.69
C ASN A 34 12.16 -6.19 -8.94
N ALA A 35 11.17 -6.53 -8.12
CA ALA A 35 10.38 -7.74 -8.27
C ALA A 35 9.25 -7.60 -9.29
N VAL A 36 8.67 -6.40 -9.47
CA VAL A 36 7.57 -6.11 -10.41
C VAL A 36 7.76 -6.74 -11.80
N PRO A 37 8.91 -6.61 -12.48
CA PRO A 37 9.10 -7.21 -13.81
C PRO A 37 9.08 -8.74 -13.83
N SER A 38 9.24 -9.39 -12.67
CA SER A 38 9.27 -10.85 -12.53
C SER A 38 7.95 -11.46 -12.07
N ILE A 39 6.95 -10.63 -11.74
CA ILE A 39 5.63 -11.09 -11.30
C ILE A 39 4.88 -11.73 -12.47
N ASP A 40 4.40 -12.95 -12.28
CA ASP A 40 3.64 -13.70 -13.28
C ASP A 40 2.24 -14.09 -12.82
N SER A 41 1.93 -14.00 -11.52
CA SER A 41 0.59 -14.14 -10.98
C SER A 41 0.30 -13.23 -9.78
N ILE A 42 -0.99 -12.95 -9.59
CA ILE A 42 -1.55 -12.26 -8.42
C ILE A 42 -2.63 -13.18 -7.84
N HIS A 43 -2.55 -13.44 -6.54
CA HIS A 43 -3.54 -14.26 -5.83
C HIS A 43 -4.23 -13.43 -4.75
N VAL A 44 -5.55 -13.34 -4.83
CA VAL A 44 -6.38 -12.59 -3.89
C VAL A 44 -6.94 -13.56 -2.87
N ILE A 45 -6.54 -13.38 -1.62
CA ILE A 45 -6.90 -14.24 -0.49
C ILE A 45 -7.85 -13.47 0.42
N ASP A 46 -9.05 -13.98 0.62
CA ASP A 46 -9.99 -13.44 1.61
C ASP A 46 -9.37 -13.58 3.02
N ALA A 47 -9.25 -12.46 3.73
CA ALA A 47 -8.53 -12.44 4.99
C ALA A 47 -9.30 -13.12 6.14
N ALA A 48 -10.63 -13.15 6.08
CA ALA A 48 -11.47 -13.76 7.10
C ALA A 48 -11.44 -15.30 7.03
N THR A 49 -11.39 -15.85 5.82
CA THR A 49 -11.49 -17.30 5.56
C THR A 49 -10.17 -17.94 5.15
N GLY A 50 -9.18 -17.14 4.73
CA GLY A 50 -7.90 -17.59 4.20
C GLY A 50 -7.99 -18.27 2.84
N LYS A 51 -9.13 -18.20 2.16
CA LYS A 51 -9.35 -18.83 0.86
C LYS A 51 -8.98 -17.90 -0.27
N GLU A 52 -8.41 -18.47 -1.34
CA GLU A 52 -8.29 -17.75 -2.60
C GLU A 52 -9.69 -17.49 -3.17
N ILE A 53 -9.98 -16.24 -3.46
CA ILE A 53 -11.25 -15.78 -4.04
C ILE A 53 -11.09 -15.36 -5.51
N GLN A 54 -9.89 -14.97 -5.92
CA GLN A 54 -9.59 -14.58 -7.28
C GLN A 54 -8.10 -14.75 -7.56
N SER A 55 -7.74 -15.00 -8.82
CA SER A 55 -6.35 -15.00 -9.27
C SER A 55 -6.24 -14.40 -10.68
N PHE A 56 -5.09 -13.80 -10.93
CA PHE A 56 -4.70 -13.20 -12.20
C PHE A 56 -3.33 -13.72 -12.60
N THR A 57 -3.09 -13.80 -13.89
CA THR A 57 -1.85 -14.23 -14.51
C THR A 57 -1.41 -13.20 -15.53
N ASN A 58 -0.15 -13.25 -15.95
CA ASN A 58 0.38 -12.37 -16.99
C ASN A 58 -0.27 -12.48 -18.38
N GLN A 59 -1.25 -13.36 -18.56
CA GLN A 59 -2.08 -13.47 -19.76
C GLN A 59 -3.37 -12.65 -19.67
N ASP A 60 -3.77 -12.24 -18.47
CA ASP A 60 -4.98 -11.46 -18.24
C ASP A 60 -4.80 -10.01 -18.72
N ALA A 61 -5.83 -9.46 -19.37
CA ALA A 61 -5.74 -8.16 -20.05
C ALA A 61 -5.42 -6.99 -19.11
N ASN A 62 -5.83 -7.09 -17.85
CA ASN A 62 -5.63 -6.06 -16.82
C ASN A 62 -4.44 -6.33 -15.89
N PHE A 63 -3.72 -7.43 -16.09
CA PHE A 63 -2.64 -7.85 -15.20
C PHE A 63 -1.55 -6.78 -15.03
N SER A 64 -1.12 -6.15 -16.13
CA SER A 64 -0.05 -5.15 -16.10
C SER A 64 -0.39 -3.95 -15.23
N GLU A 65 -1.66 -3.54 -15.19
CA GLU A 65 -2.11 -2.43 -14.35
C GLU A 65 -2.14 -2.86 -12.87
N LEU A 66 -2.69 -4.04 -12.59
CA LEU A 66 -2.77 -4.59 -11.22
C LEU A 66 -1.40 -4.80 -10.56
N VAL A 67 -0.37 -5.18 -11.32
CA VAL A 67 1.01 -5.31 -10.84
C VAL A 67 1.69 -3.94 -10.61
N SER A 68 1.26 -2.88 -11.31
CA SER A 68 1.94 -1.59 -11.32
C SER A 68 1.68 -0.71 -10.08
N VAL A 69 1.30 -1.29 -8.95
CA VAL A 69 0.93 -0.60 -7.68
C VAL A 69 1.96 0.45 -7.24
N TYR A 70 3.25 0.26 -7.57
CA TYR A 70 4.36 1.15 -7.19
C TYR A 70 4.89 2.03 -8.32
N GLN A 71 4.32 1.94 -9.53
CA GLN A 71 4.48 3.01 -10.53
C GLN A 71 3.65 4.25 -10.16
N PHE A 72 2.75 4.09 -9.19
CA PHE A 72 1.88 5.12 -8.66
C PHE A 72 2.50 5.73 -7.41
N PRO A 73 2.18 6.99 -7.10
CA PRO A 73 2.65 7.60 -5.86
C PRO A 73 2.17 6.77 -4.67
N TYR A 74 2.94 6.81 -3.57
CA TYR A 74 2.59 6.19 -2.30
C TYR A 74 2.66 7.25 -1.21
N GLU A 75 1.82 7.08 -0.18
CA GLU A 75 1.84 7.89 1.03
C GLU A 75 2.41 7.06 2.18
N VAL A 76 3.27 7.67 3.00
CA VAL A 76 3.71 7.07 4.25
C VAL A 76 2.66 7.36 5.31
N ALA A 77 2.08 6.32 5.87
CA ALA A 77 1.13 6.42 6.95
C ALA A 77 1.79 7.04 8.19
N ASP A 78 1.14 8.04 8.75
CA ASP A 78 1.53 8.60 10.04
C ASP A 78 0.68 8.01 11.18
N SER A 79 0.97 8.42 12.42
CA SER A 79 0.26 7.92 13.60
C SER A 79 -1.25 8.17 13.59
N SER A 80 -1.75 9.06 12.73
CA SER A 80 -3.19 9.31 12.58
C SER A 80 -3.88 8.22 11.75
N MET A 81 -3.10 7.33 11.14
CA MET A 81 -3.56 6.21 10.30
C MET A 81 -3.24 4.84 10.93
N ASP A 82 -2.68 4.79 12.15
CA ASP A 82 -2.40 3.54 12.86
C ASP A 82 -3.65 2.65 12.96
N GLU A 83 -4.81 3.27 13.20
CA GLU A 83 -6.10 2.58 13.29
C GLU A 83 -6.47 1.81 12.00
N LEU A 84 -5.99 2.26 10.83
CA LEU A 84 -6.22 1.58 9.56
C LEU A 84 -5.47 0.25 9.49
N PHE A 85 -4.21 0.23 9.96
CA PHE A 85 -3.36 -0.96 9.96
C PHE A 85 -3.68 -1.91 11.11
N ASP A 86 -4.22 -1.39 12.21
CA ASP A 86 -4.74 -2.19 13.33
C ASP A 86 -6.11 -2.83 13.00
N ALA A 87 -6.82 -2.34 11.98
CA ALA A 87 -8.09 -2.90 11.54
C ALA A 87 -7.91 -4.30 10.94
N GLN A 88 -8.94 -5.14 11.06
CA GLN A 88 -8.92 -6.45 10.42
C GLN A 88 -8.87 -6.29 8.89
N PRO A 89 -7.86 -6.87 8.21
CA PRO A 89 -7.81 -6.84 6.75
C PRO A 89 -9.02 -7.50 6.11
N ILE A 90 -9.35 -7.05 4.90
CA ILE A 90 -10.42 -7.62 4.07
C ILE A 90 -9.84 -8.71 3.18
N ALA A 91 -8.72 -8.42 2.52
CA ALA A 91 -8.05 -9.35 1.62
C ALA A 91 -6.54 -9.10 1.57
N TYR A 92 -5.80 -10.15 1.21
CA TYR A 92 -4.38 -10.10 0.90
C TYR A 92 -4.18 -10.34 -0.60
N LEU A 93 -3.41 -9.48 -1.25
CA LEU A 93 -3.02 -9.58 -2.65
C LEU A 93 -1.56 -10.05 -2.69
N LYS A 94 -1.35 -11.32 -3.03
CA LYS A 94 -0.02 -11.93 -3.12
C LYS A 94 0.50 -11.86 -4.54
N TYR A 95 1.57 -11.12 -4.74
CA TYR A 95 2.23 -10.98 -6.03
C TYR A 95 3.38 -11.99 -6.11
N GLN A 96 3.29 -12.90 -7.07
CA GLN A 96 4.16 -14.08 -7.14
C GLN A 96 4.97 -14.14 -8.43
N SER A 97 6.11 -14.83 -8.32
CA SER A 97 6.92 -15.28 -9.44
C SER A 97 7.04 -16.80 -9.33
N GLY A 98 6.28 -17.52 -10.14
CA GLY A 98 6.11 -18.97 -10.04
C GLY A 98 5.39 -19.39 -8.75
N SER A 99 6.15 -19.79 -7.73
CA SER A 99 5.60 -20.20 -6.42
C SER A 99 6.09 -19.32 -5.25
N GLU A 100 6.94 -18.34 -5.55
CA GLU A 100 7.54 -17.45 -4.57
C GLU A 100 6.71 -16.17 -4.46
N VAL A 101 6.26 -15.84 -3.25
CA VAL A 101 5.67 -14.53 -2.96
C VAL A 101 6.79 -13.49 -2.94
N ARG A 102 6.72 -12.55 -3.88
CA ARG A 102 7.68 -11.45 -4.00
C ARG A 102 7.32 -10.29 -3.09
N TYR A 103 6.03 -9.96 -3.04
CA TYR A 103 5.47 -8.99 -2.10
C TYR A 103 3.97 -9.24 -1.89
N GLU A 104 3.44 -8.66 -0.83
CA GLU A 104 2.02 -8.73 -0.46
C GLU A 104 1.50 -7.30 -0.24
N ALA A 105 0.36 -7.00 -0.85
CA ALA A 105 -0.43 -5.81 -0.53
C ALA A 105 -1.68 -6.25 0.23
N THR A 106 -2.16 -5.39 1.11
CA THR A 106 -3.31 -5.66 1.97
C THR A 106 -4.41 -4.67 1.68
N LEU A 107 -5.63 -5.18 1.54
CA LEU A 107 -6.84 -4.39 1.39
C LEU A 107 -7.45 -4.14 2.77
N TYR A 108 -7.55 -2.87 3.13
CA TYR A 108 -8.15 -2.41 4.38
C TYR A 108 -9.47 -1.71 4.11
N GLY A 109 -10.37 -1.76 5.09
CA GLY A 109 -11.58 -0.94 5.15
C GLY A 109 -11.49 0.05 6.31
N GLY A 110 -11.75 1.32 6.03
CA GLY A 110 -11.74 2.42 7.00
C GLY A 110 -12.90 3.39 6.77
N THR A 111 -12.84 4.57 7.40
CA THR A 111 -13.91 5.56 7.33
C THR A 111 -13.59 6.71 6.36
N VAL A 112 -14.62 7.42 5.88
CA VAL A 112 -14.46 8.59 4.98
C VAL A 112 -13.65 9.74 5.62
N GLU A 113 -13.53 9.77 6.94
CA GLU A 113 -12.67 10.76 7.61
C GLU A 113 -11.18 10.49 7.36
N ASP A 114 -10.80 9.23 7.20
CA ASP A 114 -9.43 8.81 6.89
C ASP A 114 -9.08 9.11 5.43
N GLU A 115 -10.05 9.03 4.52
CA GLU A 115 -9.91 9.51 3.14
C GLU A 115 -9.56 10.99 3.10
N LYS A 116 -10.29 11.85 3.83
CA LYS A 116 -10.05 13.30 3.79
C LYS A 116 -8.65 13.68 4.22
N ARG A 117 -8.00 12.85 5.06
CA ARG A 117 -6.61 13.03 5.48
C ARG A 117 -5.64 12.71 4.34
N LEU A 118 -5.87 11.60 3.63
CA LEU A 118 -5.10 11.25 2.42
C LEU A 118 -5.40 12.17 1.22
N ALA A 119 -6.61 12.67 1.11
CA ALA A 119 -6.98 13.60 0.05
C ALA A 119 -6.24 14.95 0.17
N ALA A 120 -5.75 15.29 1.37
CA ALA A 120 -4.89 16.44 1.58
C ALA A 120 -3.43 16.20 1.13
N SER A 121 -3.01 14.94 0.94
CA SER A 121 -1.73 14.53 0.36
C SER A 121 -1.83 14.08 -1.10
N ASN A 122 -3.02 14.10 -1.70
CA ASN A 122 -3.21 13.82 -3.14
C ASN A 122 -2.37 14.80 -3.98
N VAL A 123 -1.26 14.29 -4.50
CA VAL A 123 -0.42 14.99 -5.46
C VAL A 123 -1.09 14.82 -6.83
N ASP A 124 -1.50 15.92 -7.46
CA ASP A 124 -1.70 15.94 -8.92
C ASP A 124 -0.35 15.54 -9.53
N ALA A 125 -0.21 14.27 -9.92
CA ALA A 125 0.99 13.77 -10.56
C ALA A 125 1.10 14.40 -11.94
N ALA A 126 1.67 15.61 -12.01
CA ALA A 126 1.88 16.37 -13.24
C ALA A 126 2.96 15.76 -14.17
N GLN A 127 3.21 14.44 -14.11
CA GLN A 127 4.31 13.80 -14.83
C GLN A 127 3.93 12.77 -15.90
N ALA A 128 2.66 12.43 -16.10
CA ALA A 128 2.26 11.71 -17.29
C ALA A 128 0.80 11.99 -17.61
N ASP A 129 0.50 12.32 -18.86
CA ASP A 129 -0.84 12.60 -19.35
C ASP A 129 -1.88 11.58 -18.83
N ALA A 130 -2.92 12.09 -18.17
CA ALA A 130 -4.25 11.47 -18.01
C ALA A 130 -4.43 10.20 -17.15
N VAL A 131 -3.66 9.97 -16.09
CA VAL A 131 -4.05 8.96 -15.08
C VAL A 131 -4.23 9.58 -13.70
N THR A 132 -5.48 9.61 -13.25
CA THR A 132 -5.87 10.02 -11.90
C THR A 132 -5.72 8.83 -10.97
N TYR A 133 -4.81 8.92 -10.00
CA TYR A 133 -4.71 7.96 -8.91
C TYR A 133 -5.35 8.55 -7.66
N SER A 134 -5.98 7.70 -6.85
CA SER A 134 -6.46 8.05 -5.52
C SER A 134 -5.83 7.10 -4.51
N TYR A 135 -5.57 7.54 -3.28
CA TYR A 135 -5.13 6.63 -2.21
C TYR A 135 -6.29 5.88 -1.55
N SER A 136 -7.51 6.29 -1.87
CA SER A 136 -8.76 5.76 -1.33
C SER A 136 -9.75 5.46 -2.44
N TYR A 137 -10.64 4.52 -2.16
CA TYR A 137 -11.80 4.25 -3.00
C TYR A 137 -13.06 4.04 -2.16
N ILE A 138 -14.15 4.69 -2.55
CA ILE A 138 -15.48 4.53 -1.93
C ILE A 138 -16.45 4.02 -3.01
N PRO A 139 -16.94 2.77 -2.89
CA PRO A 139 -17.98 2.26 -3.77
C PRO A 139 -19.26 3.08 -3.69
N GLU A 140 -19.99 3.17 -4.80
CA GLU A 140 -21.24 3.92 -4.86
C GLU A 140 -22.24 3.43 -3.79
N GLY A 141 -22.67 4.34 -2.91
CA GLY A 141 -23.60 4.03 -1.81
C GLY A 141 -22.97 3.40 -0.56
N SER A 142 -21.65 3.25 -0.51
CA SER A 142 -20.90 2.80 0.67
C SER A 142 -20.55 3.97 1.61
N GLU A 143 -20.55 3.71 2.92
CA GLU A 143 -19.92 4.59 3.93
C GLU A 143 -18.50 4.15 4.31
N VAL A 144 -18.06 3.00 3.79
CA VAL A 144 -16.73 2.43 4.00
C VAL A 144 -15.81 2.87 2.87
N THR A 145 -14.62 3.33 3.23
CA THR A 145 -13.53 3.63 2.30
C THR A 145 -12.52 2.50 2.31
N TYR A 146 -11.99 2.17 1.13
CA TYR A 146 -11.02 1.10 0.95
C TYR A 146 -9.65 1.64 0.56
N TYR A 147 -8.61 0.96 1.05
CA TYR A 147 -7.21 1.34 0.88
C TYR A 147 -6.38 0.10 0.55
N LEU A 148 -5.44 0.23 -0.38
CA LEU A 148 -4.38 -0.75 -0.56
C LEU A 148 -3.12 -0.25 0.15
N GLY A 149 -2.53 -1.11 0.98
CA GLY A 149 -1.29 -0.75 1.69
C GLY A 149 -0.39 -1.94 1.98
N GLN A 150 0.79 -1.65 2.52
CA GLN A 150 1.71 -2.64 3.05
C GLN A 150 2.10 -2.25 4.47
N GLU A 151 1.61 -3.04 5.43
CA GLU A 151 1.80 -2.81 6.86
C GLU A 151 3.28 -2.72 7.26
N GLU A 152 4.13 -3.61 6.73
CA GLU A 152 5.55 -3.65 7.11
C GLU A 152 6.32 -2.36 6.81
N LEU A 153 5.85 -1.59 5.82
CA LEU A 153 6.42 -0.29 5.42
C LEU A 153 5.56 0.88 5.86
N GLY A 154 4.36 0.64 6.42
CA GLY A 154 3.38 1.69 6.69
C GLY A 154 3.06 2.49 5.42
N HIS A 155 2.99 1.86 4.26
CA HIS A 155 2.73 2.55 3.00
C HIS A 155 1.30 2.31 2.52
N ILE A 156 0.68 3.37 1.98
CA ILE A 156 -0.60 3.32 1.28
C ILE A 156 -0.35 3.63 -0.20
N PHE A 157 -0.88 2.80 -1.08
CA PHE A 157 -0.63 2.87 -2.51
C PHE A 157 -1.75 3.57 -3.26
N GLY A 158 -1.38 4.29 -4.32
CA GLY A 158 -2.35 4.78 -5.29
C GLY A 158 -3.10 3.61 -5.95
N VAL A 159 -4.43 3.73 -6.02
CA VAL A 159 -5.32 2.83 -6.74
C VAL A 159 -5.69 3.42 -8.10
N GLY A 160 -5.50 2.63 -9.16
CA GLY A 160 -5.95 2.93 -10.52
C GLY A 160 -7.32 2.33 -10.84
N GLU A 161 -7.75 2.43 -12.10
CA GLU A 161 -9.08 1.96 -12.54
C GLU A 161 -9.24 0.44 -12.35
N GLU A 162 -8.21 -0.34 -12.68
CA GLU A 162 -8.27 -1.80 -12.51
C GLU A 162 -8.23 -2.22 -11.04
N HIS A 163 -7.57 -1.45 -10.16
CA HIS A 163 -7.64 -1.68 -8.71
C HIS A 163 -9.04 -1.41 -8.17
N VAL A 164 -9.71 -0.36 -8.65
CA VAL A 164 -11.09 -0.05 -8.28
C VAL A 164 -12.02 -1.20 -8.65
N LYS A 165 -11.93 -1.71 -9.90
CA LYS A 165 -12.71 -2.87 -10.35
C LYS A 165 -12.44 -4.12 -9.51
N LEU A 166 -11.16 -4.35 -9.16
CA LEU A 166 -10.79 -5.45 -8.27
C LEU A 166 -11.43 -5.29 -6.89
N ILE A 167 -11.32 -4.12 -6.27
CA ILE A 167 -11.89 -3.85 -4.95
C ILE A 167 -13.42 -4.06 -4.98
N ASP A 168 -14.11 -3.53 -5.99
CA ASP A 168 -15.56 -3.74 -6.16
C ASP A 168 -15.92 -5.22 -6.20
N SER A 169 -15.16 -6.02 -6.95
CA SER A 169 -15.41 -7.46 -7.05
C SER A 169 -15.18 -8.24 -5.75
N ILE A 170 -14.39 -7.69 -4.83
CA ILE A 170 -14.13 -8.27 -3.50
C ILE A 170 -15.23 -7.87 -2.51
N VAL A 171 -15.60 -6.59 -2.49
CA VAL A 171 -16.45 -6.01 -1.42
C VAL A 171 -17.93 -5.93 -1.79
N THR A 172 -18.25 -6.07 -3.08
CA THR A 172 -19.62 -6.06 -3.62
C THR A 172 -19.87 -7.31 -4.47
N PRO A 173 -19.86 -8.52 -3.88
CA PRO A 173 -19.97 -9.79 -4.61
C PRO A 173 -21.36 -10.08 -5.21
#